data_AF-A0A514WYK8-F1
#
_entry.id   AF-A0A514WYK8-F1
#
_cell.length_a   1.000
_cell.length_b   1.000
_cell.length_c   1.000
_cell.angle_alpha   90.00
_cell.angle_beta   90.00
_cell.angle_gamma   90.00
#
_symmetry.space_group_name_H-M   'P 1'
#
loop_
_entity.id
_entity.type
_entity.pdbx_description
1 polymer ?
#
loop_
_entity_poly.entity_id
_entity_poly.type
_entity_poly.pdbx_seq_one_letter_code
_entity_poly.pdbx_strand_id
1 'polypeptide(L)'
;MKKIFYGLLGLVLLVVAYVLMTPKKVSVETFKIERGPFQETFSSDGKVHTRDKKIVYAFANGSIDNLDITLGQLVNKGKVVGMLDWDKDRPIKIPIDGVISKIFRDSAGPVTRGEPLFEVSNLATLEVTADVLTPDVVRLSENGEARIQNWGGAEDLEAKIMQISRAGVVKTSALGVEEERTEVRMEFIKVPEELKIKFGDNYHVDVLFVVSREANALSVPLGALFKDRDQWAVYVFKDDKAKLRDVKISKRNDRFAMVTDGLYENDEVILFPGDKIHDGTKVKRTNVVR
;
A
#
# COMPACT_ATOMS: atom_id res chain seq x y z
N MET A 1 69.31 35.54 4.10
CA MET A 1 67.91 35.62 3.64
C MET A 1 67.48 34.47 2.73
N LYS A 2 68.23 34.11 1.66
CA LYS A 2 67.84 33.04 0.73
C LYS A 2 67.60 31.65 1.37
N LYS A 3 68.43 31.21 2.34
CA LYS A 3 68.26 29.91 3.02
C LYS A 3 66.96 29.80 3.83
N ILE A 4 66.53 30.89 4.46
CA ILE A 4 65.27 30.96 5.22
C ILE A 4 64.08 30.90 4.25
N PHE A 5 64.18 31.58 3.11
CA PHE A 5 63.15 31.58 2.07
C PHE A 5 62.91 30.18 1.47
N TYR A 6 63.97 29.45 1.13
CA TYR A 6 63.84 28.07 0.62
C TYR A 6 63.32 27.07 1.68
N GLY A 7 63.69 27.26 2.96
CA GLY A 7 63.14 26.46 4.05
C GLY A 7 61.64 26.68 4.23
N LEU A 8 61.19 27.93 4.14
CA LEU A 8 59.77 28.29 4.25
C LEU A 8 58.97 27.77 3.05
N LEU A 9 59.53 27.86 1.84
CA LEU A 9 58.92 27.34 0.61
C LEU A 9 58.78 25.80 0.64
N GLY A 10 59.80 25.09 1.14
CA GLY A 10 59.75 23.64 1.31
C GLY A 10 58.68 23.21 2.32
N LEU A 11 58.53 23.95 3.42
CA LEU A 11 57.51 23.68 4.43
C LEU A 11 56.10 23.91 3.89
N VAL A 12 55.88 24.98 3.12
CA VAL A 12 54.61 25.24 2.43
C VAL A 12 54.28 24.12 1.44
N LEU A 13 55.25 23.67 0.64
CA LEU A 13 55.05 22.55 -0.29
C LEU A 13 54.70 21.25 0.43
N LEU A 14 55.34 20.96 1.57
CA LEU A 14 55.01 19.79 2.39
C LEU A 14 53.60 19.88 2.98
N VAL A 15 53.18 21.07 3.44
CA VAL A 15 51.81 21.29 3.95
C VAL A 15 50.78 21.16 2.83
N VAL A 16 51.04 21.72 1.65
CA VAL A 16 50.15 21.62 0.48
C VAL A 16 50.05 20.17 -0.01
N ALA A 17 51.17 19.45 -0.09
CA ALA A 17 51.19 18.04 -0.43
C ALA A 17 50.43 17.20 0.61
N TYR A 18 50.60 17.49 1.90
CA TYR A 18 49.87 16.84 2.99
C TYR A 18 48.36 17.07 2.88
N VAL A 19 47.93 18.32 2.63
CA VAL A 19 46.50 18.66 2.45
C VAL A 19 45.92 18.00 1.21
N LEU A 20 46.64 17.98 0.09
CA LEU A 20 46.22 17.31 -1.15
C LEU A 20 46.16 15.78 -0.99
N MET A 21 47.01 15.20 -0.13
CA MET A 21 46.98 13.76 0.21
C MET A 21 45.89 13.41 1.24
N THR A 22 45.21 14.38 1.88
CA THR A 22 44.07 14.05 2.73
C THR A 22 42.86 13.62 1.88
N PRO A 23 42.35 12.38 2.04
CA PRO A 23 41.20 11.93 1.26
C PRO A 23 39.99 12.80 1.56
N LYS A 24 39.31 13.29 0.51
CA LYS A 24 38.07 14.05 0.66
C LYS A 24 37.02 13.17 1.33
N LYS A 25 36.47 13.62 2.47
CA LYS A 25 35.40 12.90 3.17
C LYS A 25 34.10 13.00 2.37
N VAL A 26 33.44 11.87 2.16
CA VAL A 26 32.11 11.83 1.54
C VAL A 26 31.06 12.18 2.59
N SER A 27 30.19 13.15 2.29
CA SER A 27 29.06 13.51 3.16
C SER A 27 28.01 12.41 3.13
N VAL A 28 27.56 11.95 4.29
CA VAL A 28 26.59 10.86 4.43
C VAL A 28 25.53 11.17 5.47
N GLU A 29 24.34 10.66 5.24
CA GLU A 29 23.29 10.56 6.24
C GLU A 29 23.38 9.21 6.94
N THR A 30 23.22 9.22 8.26
CA THR A 30 23.27 8.01 9.07
C THR A 30 21.94 7.77 9.76
N PHE A 31 21.57 6.51 9.92
CA PHE A 31 20.43 6.07 10.70
C PHE A 31 20.92 5.29 11.91
N LYS A 32 20.46 5.66 13.11
CA LYS A 32 20.84 4.96 14.34
C LYS A 32 19.93 3.75 14.54
N ILE A 33 20.52 2.57 14.63
CA ILE A 33 19.82 1.32 14.87
C ILE A 33 19.31 1.28 16.30
N GLU A 34 18.00 1.12 16.47
CA GLU A 34 17.34 0.93 17.76
C GLU A 34 16.43 -0.29 17.66
N ARG A 35 16.11 -0.89 18.80
CA ARG A 35 15.09 -1.93 18.85
C ARG A 35 13.71 -1.33 19.03
N GLY A 36 12.71 -1.92 18.40
CA GLY A 36 11.34 -1.45 18.52
C GLY A 36 10.32 -2.39 17.91
N PRO A 37 9.05 -1.96 17.87
CA PRO A 37 8.00 -2.72 17.22
C PRO A 37 8.24 -2.76 15.71
N PHE A 38 8.17 -3.95 15.14
CA PHE A 38 8.28 -4.20 13.71
C PHE A 38 7.05 -4.94 13.22
N GLN A 39 6.54 -4.52 12.06
CA GLN A 39 5.45 -5.20 11.37
C GLN A 39 5.95 -5.62 10.00
N GLU A 40 5.82 -6.92 9.72
CA GLU A 40 6.02 -7.44 8.38
C GLU A 40 4.75 -7.18 7.58
N THR A 41 4.89 -6.45 6.49
CA THR A 41 3.76 -6.05 5.64
C THR A 41 4.10 -6.19 4.17
N PHE A 42 3.08 -6.33 3.35
CA PHE A 42 3.17 -6.15 1.90
C PHE A 42 1.90 -5.47 1.39
N SER A 43 2.01 -4.81 0.24
CA SER A 43 0.90 -4.11 -0.37
C SER A 43 0.36 -4.87 -1.57
N SER A 44 -0.94 -4.74 -1.82
CA SER A 44 -1.60 -5.22 -3.04
C SER A 44 -2.70 -4.25 -3.44
N ASP A 45 -3.00 -4.19 -4.73
CA ASP A 45 -4.16 -3.46 -5.22
C ASP A 45 -5.45 -4.14 -4.74
N GLY A 46 -6.40 -3.32 -4.31
CA GLY A 46 -7.71 -3.74 -3.88
C GLY A 46 -8.84 -2.90 -4.47
N LYS A 47 -10.05 -3.40 -4.29
CA LYS A 47 -11.28 -2.75 -4.72
C LYS A 47 -12.32 -2.80 -3.62
N VAL A 48 -12.95 -1.65 -3.38
CA VAL A 48 -14.10 -1.54 -2.50
C VAL A 48 -15.36 -1.93 -3.27
N HIS A 49 -16.15 -2.82 -2.70
CA HIS A 49 -17.42 -3.27 -3.23
C HIS A 49 -18.46 -3.36 -2.11
N THR A 50 -19.74 -3.39 -2.48
CA THR A 50 -20.82 -3.72 -1.54
C THR A 50 -21.20 -5.19 -1.68
N ARG A 51 -21.30 -5.88 -0.55
CA ARG A 51 -21.66 -7.31 -0.54
C ARG A 51 -23.14 -7.54 -0.85
N ASP A 52 -24.02 -6.68 -0.32
CA ASP A 52 -25.47 -6.78 -0.54
C ASP A 52 -25.92 -5.80 -1.63
N LYS A 53 -26.26 -6.37 -2.80
CA LYS A 53 -26.79 -5.66 -3.96
C LYS A 53 -28.13 -6.25 -4.36
N LYS A 54 -29.07 -5.40 -4.76
CA LYS A 54 -30.39 -5.81 -5.26
C LYS A 54 -30.64 -5.18 -6.62
N ILE A 55 -30.79 -6.02 -7.63
CA ILE A 55 -31.28 -5.62 -8.94
C ILE A 55 -32.81 -5.61 -8.89
N VAL A 56 -33.40 -4.50 -9.32
CA VAL A 56 -34.83 -4.35 -9.52
C VAL A 56 -35.14 -4.74 -10.96
N TYR A 57 -36.03 -5.71 -11.12
CA TYR A 57 -36.49 -6.21 -12.41
C TYR A 57 -37.92 -5.76 -12.68
N ALA A 58 -38.28 -5.62 -13.95
CA ALA A 58 -39.66 -5.53 -14.35
C ALA A 58 -40.40 -6.80 -13.91
N PHE A 59 -41.38 -6.66 -13.02
CA PHE A 59 -42.19 -7.80 -12.53
C PHE A 59 -43.20 -8.29 -13.57
N ALA A 60 -43.21 -7.64 -14.74
CA ALA A 60 -44.34 -7.61 -15.64
C ALA A 60 -43.97 -7.25 -17.09
N ASN A 61 -44.63 -7.85 -18.09
CA ASN A 61 -44.67 -7.35 -19.47
C ASN A 61 -45.58 -6.12 -19.53
N GLY A 62 -45.08 -4.98 -19.98
CA GLY A 62 -45.84 -3.73 -19.98
C GLY A 62 -45.03 -2.57 -20.52
N SER A 63 -45.39 -1.35 -20.14
CA SER A 63 -44.58 -0.16 -20.40
C SER A 63 -44.19 0.50 -19.08
N ILE A 64 -43.01 1.09 -19.02
CA ILE A 64 -42.60 1.93 -17.89
C ILE A 64 -42.48 3.39 -18.33
N ASP A 65 -42.70 4.29 -17.39
CA ASP A 65 -42.31 5.70 -17.53
C ASP A 65 -40.82 5.89 -17.24
N ASN A 66 -40.33 7.12 -17.38
CA ASN A 66 -38.99 7.47 -16.92
C ASN A 66 -38.88 7.24 -15.41
N LEU A 67 -37.77 6.61 -15.00
CA LEU A 67 -37.50 6.36 -13.60
C LEU A 67 -36.86 7.61 -12.98
N ASP A 68 -37.40 8.10 -11.87
CA ASP A 68 -36.84 9.19 -11.04
C ASP A 68 -35.66 8.68 -10.21
N ILE A 69 -34.60 8.28 -10.92
CA ILE A 69 -33.33 7.83 -10.36
C ILE A 69 -32.14 8.37 -11.14
N THR A 70 -31.06 8.66 -10.43
CA THR A 70 -29.76 9.01 -11.00
C THR A 70 -28.70 8.07 -10.44
N LEU A 71 -27.69 7.74 -11.25
CA LEU A 71 -26.54 6.97 -10.79
C LEU A 71 -25.86 7.68 -9.62
N GLY A 72 -25.55 6.95 -8.55
CA GLY A 72 -24.98 7.51 -7.32
C GLY A 72 -25.98 8.15 -6.36
N GLN A 73 -27.28 8.17 -6.68
CA GLN A 73 -28.30 8.74 -5.79
C GLN A 73 -28.52 7.86 -4.55
N LEU A 74 -28.52 8.49 -3.37
CA LEU A 74 -28.96 7.86 -2.13
C LEU A 74 -30.49 7.68 -2.12
N VAL A 75 -30.93 6.47 -1.77
CA VAL A 75 -32.33 6.07 -1.78
C VAL A 75 -32.69 5.26 -0.55
N ASN A 76 -33.94 5.42 -0.11
CA ASN A 76 -34.51 4.66 1.00
C ASN A 76 -35.48 3.59 0.48
N LYS A 77 -35.53 2.46 1.16
CA LYS A 77 -36.46 1.36 0.91
C LYS A 77 -37.89 1.87 0.84
N GLY A 78 -38.62 1.42 -0.17
CA GLY A 78 -40.02 1.75 -0.39
C GLY A 78 -40.28 3.03 -1.17
N LYS A 79 -39.27 3.89 -1.43
CA LYS A 79 -39.39 5.03 -2.35
C LYS A 79 -39.91 4.53 -3.69
N VAL A 80 -40.96 5.15 -4.22
CA VAL A 80 -41.45 4.91 -5.59
C VAL A 80 -40.57 5.69 -6.55
N VAL A 81 -40.08 5.02 -7.58
CA VAL A 81 -39.19 5.61 -8.59
C VAL A 81 -39.81 5.65 -9.99
N GLY A 82 -40.93 4.99 -10.20
CA GLY A 82 -41.65 5.00 -11.46
C GLY A 82 -42.87 4.09 -11.40
N MET A 83 -43.60 4.01 -12.51
CA MET A 83 -44.75 3.14 -12.67
C MET A 83 -44.50 2.14 -13.80
N LEU A 84 -45.03 0.94 -13.63
CA LEU A 84 -45.15 -0.07 -14.68
C LEU A 84 -46.63 -0.23 -15.01
N ASP A 85 -46.99 0.06 -16.24
CA ASP A 85 -48.32 -0.16 -16.82
C ASP A 85 -48.41 -1.59 -17.38
N TRP A 86 -49.04 -2.46 -16.59
CA TRP A 86 -49.57 -3.77 -16.97
C TRP A 86 -50.95 -3.82 -16.32
N ASP A 87 -52.02 -3.74 -17.11
CA ASP A 87 -53.44 -3.78 -16.70
C ASP A 87 -53.89 -2.62 -15.79
N LYS A 88 -53.09 -2.30 -14.77
CA LYS A 88 -53.16 -1.10 -13.93
C LYS A 88 -51.75 -0.65 -13.58
N ASP A 89 -51.55 0.65 -13.44
CA ASP A 89 -50.28 1.21 -13.00
C ASP A 89 -49.86 0.64 -11.64
N ARG A 90 -48.65 0.08 -11.60
CA ARG A 90 -48.04 -0.47 -10.39
C ARG A 90 -46.72 0.23 -10.10
N PRO A 91 -46.48 0.67 -8.84
CA PRO A 91 -45.27 1.38 -8.50
C PRO A 91 -44.05 0.47 -8.49
N ILE A 92 -42.99 0.91 -9.15
CA ILE A 92 -41.65 0.36 -9.03
C ILE A 92 -41.01 1.01 -7.80
N LYS A 93 -40.56 0.19 -6.84
CA LYS A 93 -40.06 0.65 -5.54
C LYS A 93 -38.61 0.25 -5.31
N ILE A 94 -37.92 1.06 -4.53
CA ILE A 94 -36.60 0.75 -3.99
C ILE A 94 -36.69 -0.42 -2.98
N PRO A 95 -35.91 -1.51 -3.15
CA PRO A 95 -36.04 -2.71 -2.32
C PRO A 95 -35.28 -2.63 -0.98
N ILE A 96 -34.22 -1.82 -0.89
CA ILE A 96 -33.32 -1.66 0.26
C ILE A 96 -32.82 -0.22 0.36
N ASP A 97 -32.38 0.19 1.55
CA ASP A 97 -31.66 1.46 1.72
C ASP A 97 -30.27 1.35 1.09
N GLY A 98 -29.82 2.39 0.40
CA GLY A 98 -28.52 2.36 -0.28
C GLY A 98 -28.35 3.40 -1.36
N VAL A 99 -27.54 3.06 -2.36
CA VAL A 99 -27.21 3.92 -3.50
C VAL A 99 -27.56 3.25 -4.82
N ILE A 100 -28.04 4.00 -5.82
CA ILE A 100 -28.20 3.50 -7.19
C ILE A 100 -26.82 3.24 -7.78
N SER A 101 -26.39 1.98 -7.84
CA SER A 101 -25.05 1.58 -8.32
C SER A 101 -25.01 1.33 -9.82
N LYS A 102 -26.15 1.03 -10.44
CA LYS A 102 -26.24 0.83 -11.89
C LYS A 102 -27.64 1.14 -12.38
N ILE A 103 -27.73 1.74 -13.57
CA ILE A 103 -28.97 1.91 -14.31
C ILE A 103 -28.82 1.09 -15.59
N PHE A 104 -29.65 0.08 -15.75
CA PHE A 104 -29.70 -0.74 -16.97
C PHE A 104 -30.65 -0.11 -18.00
N ARG A 105 -31.68 0.58 -17.51
CA ARG A 105 -32.69 1.26 -18.31
C ARG A 105 -33.05 2.60 -17.67
N ASP A 106 -32.89 3.66 -18.44
CA ASP A 106 -33.19 5.05 -18.05
C ASP A 106 -34.38 5.65 -18.83
N SER A 107 -34.84 4.96 -19.87
CA SER A 107 -35.81 5.47 -20.83
C SER A 107 -37.16 4.77 -20.72
N ALA A 108 -38.24 5.56 -20.80
CA ALA A 108 -39.61 5.09 -20.91
C ALA A 108 -39.81 4.12 -22.09
N GLY A 109 -40.83 3.28 -22.01
CA GLY A 109 -41.26 2.40 -23.10
C GLY A 109 -41.46 0.95 -22.68
N PRO A 110 -41.60 0.03 -23.64
CA PRO A 110 -41.98 -1.35 -23.38
C PRO A 110 -40.87 -2.10 -22.66
N VAL A 111 -41.27 -2.94 -21.71
CA VAL A 111 -40.41 -3.84 -20.93
C VAL A 111 -40.99 -5.24 -20.89
N THR A 112 -40.11 -6.22 -20.72
CA THR A 112 -40.47 -7.62 -20.52
C THR A 112 -40.29 -8.03 -19.07
N ARG A 113 -41.09 -8.98 -18.60
CA ARG A 113 -40.93 -9.55 -17.25
C ARG A 113 -39.52 -10.13 -17.11
N GLY A 114 -38.83 -9.74 -16.04
CA GLY A 114 -37.46 -10.14 -15.76
C GLY A 114 -36.39 -9.24 -16.38
N GLU A 115 -36.78 -8.20 -17.12
CA GLU A 115 -35.83 -7.19 -17.62
C GLU A 115 -35.25 -6.38 -16.45
N PRO A 116 -33.90 -6.30 -16.31
CA PRO A 116 -33.27 -5.53 -15.25
C PRO A 116 -33.45 -4.03 -15.51
N LEU A 117 -33.85 -3.28 -14.48
CA LEU A 117 -34.09 -1.84 -14.59
C LEU A 117 -32.93 -1.05 -13.97
N PHE A 118 -32.62 -1.32 -12.71
CA PHE A 118 -31.52 -0.68 -11.98
C PHE A 118 -31.04 -1.56 -10.82
N GLU A 119 -29.90 -1.22 -10.24
CA GLU A 119 -29.29 -1.89 -9.10
C GLU A 119 -29.15 -0.92 -7.92
N VAL A 120 -29.47 -1.41 -6.72
CA VAL A 120 -29.25 -0.69 -5.45
C VAL A 120 -28.22 -1.44 -4.63
N SER A 121 -27.19 -0.72 -4.16
CA SER A 121 -26.09 -1.24 -3.35
C SER A 121 -26.23 -0.80 -1.89
N ASN A 122 -26.12 -1.73 -0.95
CA ASN A 122 -26.18 -1.47 0.49
C ASN A 122 -24.82 -1.01 1.04
N LEU A 123 -24.71 0.29 1.33
CA LEU A 123 -23.50 0.93 1.86
C LEU A 123 -23.12 0.47 3.27
N ALA A 124 -24.02 -0.18 4.02
CA ALA A 124 -23.69 -0.77 5.31
C ALA A 124 -22.87 -2.07 5.19
N THR A 125 -22.73 -2.62 3.97
CA THR A 125 -22.07 -3.89 3.69
C THR A 125 -20.83 -3.74 2.82
N LEU A 126 -20.15 -2.60 2.93
CA LEU A 126 -18.89 -2.34 2.23
C LEU A 126 -17.83 -3.37 2.66
N GLU A 127 -17.19 -3.96 1.65
CA GLU A 127 -16.07 -4.89 1.78
C GLU A 127 -14.95 -4.47 0.82
N VAL A 128 -13.75 -4.99 1.06
CA VAL A 128 -12.61 -4.84 0.16
C VAL A 128 -12.20 -6.20 -0.35
N THR A 129 -11.96 -6.28 -1.64
CA THR A 129 -11.37 -7.47 -2.28
C THR A 129 -10.01 -7.11 -2.85
N ALA A 130 -9.03 -8.00 -2.73
CA ALA A 130 -7.71 -7.82 -3.32
C ALA A 130 -7.27 -9.11 -4.00
N ASP A 131 -6.67 -8.98 -5.18
CA ASP A 131 -6.03 -10.09 -5.88
C ASP A 131 -4.56 -10.16 -5.45
N VAL A 132 -4.26 -11.03 -4.49
CA VAL A 132 -2.93 -11.12 -3.89
C VAL A 132 -2.12 -12.21 -4.57
N LEU A 133 -0.81 -11.99 -4.74
CA LEU A 133 0.11 -13.00 -5.27
C LEU A 133 0.06 -14.27 -4.40
N THR A 134 -0.07 -15.44 -5.04
CA THR A 134 -0.20 -16.72 -4.33
C THR A 134 0.91 -16.99 -3.29
N PRO A 135 2.20 -16.65 -3.52
CA PRO A 135 3.25 -16.80 -2.51
C PRO A 135 3.04 -15.96 -1.24
N ASP A 136 2.33 -14.83 -1.33
CA ASP A 136 2.06 -13.98 -0.17
C ASP A 136 0.81 -14.44 0.58
N VAL A 137 -0.17 -15.00 -0.13
CA VAL A 137 -1.45 -15.48 0.43
C VAL A 137 -1.23 -16.55 1.49
N VAL A 138 -0.29 -17.47 1.27
CA VAL A 138 -0.02 -18.58 2.21
C VAL A 138 0.53 -18.11 3.56
N ARG A 139 0.98 -16.85 3.65
CA ARG A 139 1.47 -16.22 4.89
C ARG A 139 0.36 -15.47 5.64
N LEU A 140 -0.80 -15.29 5.01
CA LEU A 140 -1.96 -14.65 5.62
C LEU A 140 -2.77 -15.66 6.44
N SER A 141 -3.67 -15.15 7.27
CA SER A 141 -4.61 -15.94 8.05
C SER A 141 -5.99 -15.32 8.00
N GLU A 142 -7.04 -16.15 8.04
CA GLU A 142 -8.37 -15.66 8.35
C GLU A 142 -8.34 -14.91 9.68
N ASN A 143 -9.14 -13.85 9.80
CA ASN A 143 -9.08 -12.89 10.90
C ASN A 143 -7.78 -12.06 10.98
N GLY A 144 -6.87 -12.19 10.02
CA GLY A 144 -5.67 -11.37 9.92
C GLY A 144 -6.00 -9.89 9.66
N GLU A 145 -5.00 -9.03 9.89
CA GLU A 145 -5.18 -7.58 9.84
C GLU A 145 -4.75 -6.99 8.49
N ALA A 146 -5.50 -6.02 8.02
CA ALA A 146 -5.20 -5.25 6.83
C ALA A 146 -5.49 -3.76 7.07
N ARG A 147 -4.84 -2.90 6.29
CA ARG A 147 -5.09 -1.46 6.26
C ARG A 147 -5.38 -1.02 4.84
N ILE A 148 -6.39 -0.20 4.67
CA ILE A 148 -6.77 0.38 3.38
C ILE A 148 -6.14 1.76 3.30
N GLN A 149 -5.24 1.93 2.35
CA GLN A 149 -4.44 3.13 2.14
C GLN A 149 -4.79 3.77 0.79
N ASN A 150 -4.31 5.00 0.56
CA ASN A 150 -4.43 5.72 -0.70
C ASN A 150 -5.85 5.81 -1.29
N TRP A 151 -6.87 5.69 -0.43
CA TRP A 151 -8.28 5.78 -0.80
C TRP A 151 -8.77 7.25 -0.95
N GLY A 152 -7.89 8.23 -0.67
CA GLY A 152 -8.16 9.66 -0.81
C GLY A 152 -8.35 10.41 0.52
N GLY A 153 -8.34 9.72 1.66
CA GLY A 153 -8.33 10.33 2.99
C GLY A 153 -6.95 10.49 3.60
N ALA A 154 -6.91 11.14 4.77
CA ALA A 154 -5.66 11.40 5.49
C ALA A 154 -5.17 10.21 6.35
N GLU A 155 -6.08 9.33 6.77
CA GLU A 155 -5.79 8.20 7.65
C GLU A 155 -6.12 6.87 6.96
N ASP A 156 -5.33 5.85 7.28
CA ASP A 156 -5.58 4.47 6.86
C ASP A 156 -6.87 3.94 7.51
N LEU A 157 -7.66 3.17 6.76
CA LEU A 157 -8.82 2.49 7.33
C LEU A 157 -8.46 1.07 7.74
N GLU A 158 -8.83 0.68 8.95
CA GLU A 158 -8.58 -0.67 9.44
C GLU A 158 -9.57 -1.67 8.85
N ALA A 159 -9.05 -2.82 8.42
CA ALA A 159 -9.83 -3.92 7.88
C ALA A 159 -9.33 -5.27 8.43
N LYS A 160 -10.20 -6.26 8.34
CA LYS A 160 -9.93 -7.63 8.79
C LYS A 160 -10.17 -8.60 7.65
N ILE A 161 -9.26 -9.55 7.48
CA ILE A 161 -9.40 -10.63 6.51
C ILE A 161 -10.56 -11.54 6.94
N MET A 162 -11.59 -11.59 6.12
CA MET A 162 -12.77 -12.43 6.37
C MET A 162 -12.67 -13.76 5.66
N GLN A 163 -12.10 -13.76 4.46
CA GLN A 163 -11.97 -14.97 3.65
C GLN A 163 -10.76 -14.89 2.75
N ILE A 164 -10.05 -16.01 2.63
CA ILE A 164 -9.01 -16.22 1.64
C ILE A 164 -9.53 -17.29 0.69
N SER A 165 -9.57 -17.00 -0.62
CA SER A 165 -9.99 -17.98 -1.61
C SER A 165 -9.06 -19.20 -1.59
N ARG A 166 -9.62 -20.39 -1.77
CA ARG A 166 -8.86 -21.64 -1.92
C ARG A 166 -8.48 -21.93 -3.38
N ALA A 167 -8.95 -21.10 -4.30
CA ALA A 167 -8.66 -21.19 -5.72
C ALA A 167 -7.81 -19.98 -6.15
N GLY A 168 -6.65 -20.26 -6.74
CA GLY A 168 -5.87 -19.28 -7.47
C GLY A 168 -6.34 -19.17 -8.92
N VAL A 169 -6.14 -18.00 -9.51
CA VAL A 169 -6.46 -17.69 -10.91
C VAL A 169 -5.25 -17.00 -11.53
N VAL A 170 -4.94 -17.37 -12.78
CA VAL A 170 -3.91 -16.68 -13.56
C VAL A 170 -4.50 -15.36 -14.08
N LYS A 171 -3.81 -14.25 -13.80
CA LYS A 171 -4.14 -12.92 -14.33
C LYS A 171 -2.93 -12.33 -15.02
N THR A 172 -3.15 -11.64 -16.13
CA THR A 172 -2.11 -10.86 -16.80
C THR A 172 -1.97 -9.51 -16.11
N SER A 173 -0.77 -9.18 -15.67
CA SER A 173 -0.44 -7.89 -15.06
C SER A 173 -0.44 -6.75 -16.08
N ALA A 174 -0.38 -5.51 -15.60
CA ALA A 174 -0.25 -4.33 -16.47
C ALA A 174 1.00 -4.36 -17.37
N LEU A 175 2.01 -5.17 -17.01
CA LEU A 175 3.25 -5.36 -17.77
C LEU A 175 3.19 -6.55 -18.72
N GLY A 176 2.05 -7.23 -18.84
CA GLY A 176 1.89 -8.41 -19.70
C GLY A 176 2.45 -9.70 -19.10
N VAL A 177 2.78 -9.71 -17.81
CA VAL A 177 3.31 -10.90 -17.12
C VAL A 177 2.14 -11.69 -16.53
N GLU A 178 2.10 -13.00 -16.78
CA GLU A 178 1.13 -13.90 -16.15
C GLU A 178 1.51 -14.14 -14.70
N GLU A 179 0.57 -13.89 -13.79
CA GLU A 179 0.76 -14.01 -12.36
C GLU A 179 -0.36 -14.86 -11.76
N GLU A 180 0.02 -15.75 -10.85
CA GLU A 180 -0.94 -16.50 -10.03
C GLU A 180 -1.42 -15.63 -8.88
N ARG A 181 -2.72 -15.36 -8.84
CA ARG A 181 -3.33 -14.52 -7.81
C ARG A 181 -4.50 -15.24 -7.14
N THR A 182 -4.67 -14.97 -5.86
CA THR A 182 -5.76 -15.49 -5.05
C THR A 182 -6.55 -14.31 -4.48
N GLU A 183 -7.86 -14.36 -4.62
CA GLU A 183 -8.75 -13.34 -4.04
C GLU A 183 -8.73 -13.43 -2.51
N VAL A 184 -8.53 -12.29 -1.86
CA VAL A 184 -8.67 -12.10 -0.42
C VAL A 184 -9.76 -11.06 -0.17
N ARG A 185 -10.74 -11.43 0.66
CA ARG A 185 -11.86 -10.57 1.03
C ARG A 185 -11.70 -10.08 2.46
N MET A 186 -11.94 -8.79 2.65
CA MET A 186 -11.78 -8.10 3.92
C MET A 186 -13.03 -7.28 4.22
N GLU A 187 -13.32 -7.15 5.52
CA GLU A 187 -14.35 -6.26 6.03
C GLU A 187 -13.68 -5.11 6.78
N PHE A 188 -14.21 -3.90 6.62
CA PHE A 188 -13.75 -2.76 7.41
C PHE A 188 -14.12 -2.94 8.88
N ILE A 189 -13.17 -2.69 9.79
CA ILE A 189 -13.46 -2.70 11.24
C ILE A 189 -14.34 -1.51 11.62
N LYS A 190 -14.04 -0.35 11.04
CA LYS A 190 -14.82 0.88 11.21
C LYS A 190 -14.71 1.73 9.96
N VAL A 191 -15.85 2.01 9.33
CA VAL A 191 -15.97 3.02 8.28
C VAL A 191 -16.68 4.24 8.87
N PRO A 192 -16.03 5.40 8.95
CA PRO A 192 -16.72 6.66 9.25
C PRO A 192 -17.95 6.84 8.35
N GLU A 193 -19.10 7.23 8.92
CA GLU A 193 -20.37 7.37 8.17
C GLU A 193 -20.24 8.29 6.95
N GLU A 194 -19.46 9.37 7.09
CA GLU A 194 -19.16 10.32 6.02
C GLU A 194 -18.44 9.68 4.83
N LEU A 195 -17.72 8.58 5.06
CA LEU A 195 -17.01 7.84 4.02
C LEU A 195 -17.87 6.77 3.37
N LYS A 196 -18.85 6.21 4.07
CA LYS A 196 -19.79 5.25 3.47
C LYS A 196 -20.53 5.86 2.27
N ILE A 197 -20.79 7.16 2.32
CA ILE A 197 -21.46 7.91 1.25
C ILE A 197 -20.48 8.25 0.11
N LYS A 198 -19.17 8.30 0.38
CA LYS A 198 -18.12 8.63 -0.62
C LYS A 198 -17.53 7.41 -1.30
N PHE A 199 -17.54 6.25 -0.63
CA PHE A 199 -17.15 4.99 -1.23
C PHE A 199 -18.25 4.50 -2.16
N GLY A 200 -17.97 4.54 -3.47
CA GLY A 200 -18.77 3.87 -4.46
C GLY A 200 -18.40 2.39 -4.61
N ASP A 201 -19.13 1.71 -5.48
CA ASP A 201 -18.75 0.37 -5.93
C ASP A 201 -17.55 0.46 -6.90
N ASN A 202 -16.64 -0.51 -6.84
CA ASN A 202 -15.48 -0.63 -7.72
C ASN A 202 -14.44 0.51 -7.58
N TYR A 203 -14.33 1.08 -6.37
CA TYR A 203 -13.28 2.05 -6.06
C TYR A 203 -11.96 1.35 -5.80
N HIS A 204 -10.91 1.78 -6.49
CA HIS A 204 -9.56 1.24 -6.32
C HIS A 204 -8.89 1.82 -5.08
N VAL A 205 -8.22 0.96 -4.31
CA VAL A 205 -7.52 1.30 -3.06
C VAL A 205 -6.26 0.45 -2.93
N ASP A 206 -5.33 0.88 -2.10
CA ASP A 206 -4.17 0.07 -1.75
C ASP A 206 -4.45 -0.70 -0.46
N VAL A 207 -4.10 -1.98 -0.44
CA VAL A 207 -4.29 -2.84 0.73
C VAL A 207 -2.93 -3.23 1.28
N LEU A 208 -2.63 -2.74 2.48
CA LEU A 208 -1.46 -3.14 3.24
C LEU A 208 -1.83 -4.29 4.18
N PHE A 209 -1.35 -5.49 3.88
CA PHE A 209 -1.55 -6.67 4.71
C PHE A 209 -0.51 -6.72 5.84
N VAL A 210 -0.95 -7.05 7.06
CA VAL A 210 -0.05 -7.29 8.20
C VAL A 210 0.15 -8.80 8.35
N VAL A 211 1.34 -9.27 8.03
CA VAL A 211 1.69 -10.70 8.05
C VAL A 211 2.08 -11.15 9.46
N SER A 212 2.94 -10.37 10.13
CA SER A 212 3.39 -10.68 11.48
C SER A 212 3.85 -9.44 12.22
N ARG A 213 3.88 -9.54 13.55
CA ARG A 213 4.34 -8.46 14.44
C ARG A 213 5.41 -8.98 15.37
N GLU A 214 6.42 -8.14 15.59
CA GLU A 214 7.48 -8.37 16.55
C GLU A 214 7.57 -7.14 17.45
N ALA A 215 7.41 -7.31 18.76
CA ALA A 215 7.39 -6.16 19.68
C ALA A 215 8.78 -5.52 19.87
N ASN A 216 9.85 -6.28 19.65
CA ASN A 216 11.21 -5.89 19.97
C ASN A 216 12.22 -6.41 18.93
N ALA A 217 12.13 -5.92 17.71
CA ALA A 217 13.00 -6.27 16.60
C ALA A 217 14.10 -5.23 16.40
N LEU A 218 15.26 -5.68 15.94
CA LEU A 218 16.31 -4.80 15.41
C LEU A 218 16.01 -4.57 13.93
N SER A 219 15.72 -3.35 13.53
CA SER A 219 15.36 -3.04 12.13
C SER A 219 16.32 -2.05 11.49
N VAL A 220 16.58 -2.25 10.21
CA VAL A 220 17.41 -1.36 9.39
C VAL A 220 16.57 -0.79 8.23
N PRO A 221 16.69 0.50 7.91
CA PRO A 221 16.04 1.07 6.73
C PRO A 221 16.47 0.34 5.46
N LEU A 222 15.54 0.05 4.55
CA LEU A 222 15.85 -0.58 3.27
C LEU A 222 16.86 0.26 2.46
N GLY A 223 16.82 1.60 2.61
CA GLY A 223 17.77 2.50 1.96
C GLY A 223 19.23 2.34 2.40
N ALA A 224 19.51 1.69 3.53
CA ALA A 224 20.88 1.37 3.95
C ALA A 224 21.37 0.00 3.46
N LEU A 225 20.45 -0.87 3.04
CA LEU A 225 20.75 -2.23 2.61
C LEU A 225 21.11 -2.25 1.13
N PHE A 226 22.18 -2.99 0.82
CA PHE A 226 22.55 -3.30 -0.56
C PHE A 226 23.06 -4.74 -0.65
N LYS A 227 23.16 -5.23 -1.88
CA LYS A 227 23.79 -6.51 -2.16
C LYS A 227 25.29 -6.31 -2.34
N ASP A 228 26.09 -6.95 -1.49
CA ASP A 228 27.51 -7.17 -1.74
C ASP A 228 27.69 -8.62 -2.18
N ARG A 229 28.03 -8.81 -3.46
CA ARG A 229 27.93 -10.10 -4.14
C ARG A 229 26.51 -10.67 -3.98
N ASP A 230 26.35 -11.78 -3.26
CA ASP A 230 25.04 -12.42 -3.02
C ASP A 230 24.48 -12.18 -1.61
N GLN A 231 25.26 -11.56 -0.73
CA GLN A 231 24.88 -11.34 0.68
C GLN A 231 24.31 -9.93 0.88
N TRP A 232 23.44 -9.81 1.88
CA TRP A 232 22.98 -8.48 2.32
C TRP A 232 24.07 -7.83 3.14
N ALA A 233 24.33 -6.55 2.88
CA ALA A 233 25.33 -5.78 3.59
C ALA A 233 24.84 -4.35 3.86
N VAL A 234 25.52 -3.71 4.80
CA VAL A 234 25.38 -2.28 5.12
C VAL A 234 26.77 -1.66 5.31
N TYR A 235 26.83 -0.33 5.25
CA TYR A 235 27.99 0.40 5.77
C TYR A 235 27.68 0.95 7.15
N VAL A 236 28.44 0.54 8.16
CA VAL A 236 28.39 1.11 9.51
C VAL A 236 29.32 2.32 9.57
N PHE A 237 28.81 3.45 10.05
CA PHE A 237 29.61 4.63 10.34
C PHE A 237 30.42 4.40 11.62
N LYS A 238 31.74 4.25 11.49
CA LYS A 238 32.64 4.06 12.61
C LYS A 238 33.99 4.73 12.35
N ASP A 239 34.48 5.51 13.31
CA ASP A 239 35.76 6.22 13.24
C ASP A 239 35.91 7.11 11.99
N ASP A 240 34.87 7.88 11.65
CA ASP A 240 34.76 8.71 10.42
C ASP A 240 34.96 7.89 9.12
N LYS A 241 34.65 6.59 9.15
CA LYS A 241 34.75 5.69 8.00
C LYS A 241 33.48 4.87 7.82
N ALA A 242 33.21 4.54 6.57
CA ALA A 242 32.26 3.51 6.20
C ALA A 242 32.92 2.15 6.43
N LYS A 243 32.28 1.29 7.22
CA LYS A 243 32.73 -0.08 7.48
C LYS A 243 31.73 -1.06 6.92
N LEU A 244 32.14 -1.82 5.92
CA LEU A 244 31.29 -2.84 5.31
C LEU A 244 30.98 -3.91 6.36
N ARG A 245 29.71 -4.30 6.45
CA ARG A 245 29.27 -5.37 7.32
C ARG A 245 28.16 -6.17 6.69
N ASP A 246 28.40 -7.49 6.63
CA ASP A 246 27.39 -8.45 6.22
C ASP A 246 26.30 -8.56 7.29
N VAL A 247 25.06 -8.68 6.84
CA VAL A 247 23.88 -8.78 7.71
C VAL A 247 22.97 -9.89 7.24
N LYS A 248 22.28 -10.55 8.18
CA LYS A 248 21.21 -11.49 7.87
C LYS A 248 19.87 -10.85 8.17
N ILE A 249 19.00 -10.79 7.17
CA ILE A 249 17.62 -10.31 7.32
C ILE A 249 16.64 -11.47 7.33
N SER A 250 15.47 -11.28 7.94
CA SER A 250 14.43 -12.31 8.01
C SER A 250 13.09 -11.83 7.45
N LYS A 251 12.56 -10.72 7.97
CA LYS A 251 11.28 -10.12 7.58
C LYS A 251 11.51 -8.71 7.01
N ARG A 252 10.60 -8.21 6.19
CA ARG A 252 10.65 -6.85 5.64
C ARG A 252 9.26 -6.23 5.50
N ASN A 253 9.21 -4.92 5.51
CA ASN A 253 8.09 -4.13 5.00
C ASN A 253 8.60 -3.20 3.89
N ASP A 254 7.80 -2.21 3.50
CA ASP A 254 8.10 -1.22 2.48
C ASP A 254 9.26 -0.26 2.83
N ARG A 255 9.60 -0.14 4.13
CA ARG A 255 10.57 0.86 4.63
C ARG A 255 11.77 0.26 5.34
N PHE A 256 11.60 -0.87 6.02
CA PHE A 256 12.58 -1.49 6.90
C PHE A 256 12.69 -3.00 6.68
N ALA A 257 13.84 -3.56 7.02
CA ALA A 257 14.05 -4.99 7.17
C ALA A 257 14.46 -5.33 8.61
N MET A 258 13.96 -6.47 9.11
CA MET A 258 14.36 -7.03 10.39
C MET A 258 15.70 -7.75 10.26
N VAL A 259 16.66 -7.36 11.08
CA VAL A 259 18.01 -7.91 11.13
C VAL A 259 18.12 -8.93 12.25
N THR A 260 18.67 -10.09 11.90
CA THR A 260 18.87 -11.23 12.82
C THR A 260 20.33 -11.45 13.19
N ASP A 261 21.25 -10.96 12.37
CA ASP A 261 22.69 -11.08 12.58
C ASP A 261 23.43 -9.91 11.89
N GLY A 262 24.59 -9.54 12.42
CA GLY A 262 25.49 -8.53 11.85
C GLY A 262 25.26 -7.08 12.30
N LEU A 263 24.17 -6.73 12.97
CA LEU A 263 24.00 -5.37 13.54
C LEU A 263 23.64 -5.42 15.01
N TYR A 264 24.00 -4.34 15.71
CA TYR A 264 23.75 -4.17 17.14
C TYR A 264 23.01 -2.85 17.40
N GLU A 265 22.36 -2.78 18.55
CA GLU A 265 21.72 -1.55 19.01
C GLU A 265 22.74 -0.43 19.17
N ASN A 266 22.38 0.77 18.75
CA ASN A 266 23.21 1.96 18.65
C ASN A 266 24.29 1.93 17.54
N ASP A 267 24.38 0.88 16.73
CA ASP A 267 25.12 1.00 15.47
C ASP A 267 24.51 2.13 14.63
N GLU A 268 25.33 2.89 13.91
CA GLU A 268 24.86 3.86 12.94
C GLU A 268 25.16 3.35 11.54
N VAL A 269 24.13 3.18 10.72
CA VAL A 269 24.27 2.74 9.33
C VAL A 269 24.18 3.92 8.37
N ILE A 270 24.90 3.88 7.26
CA ILE A 270 24.85 4.89 6.21
C ILE A 270 23.63 4.64 5.32
N LEU A 271 22.82 5.67 5.13
CA LEU A 271 21.68 5.65 4.22
C LEU A 271 22.13 5.92 2.77
N PHE A 272 21.48 5.24 1.83
CA PHE A 272 21.64 5.39 0.38
C PHE A 272 23.11 5.43 -0.06
N PRO A 273 23.90 4.39 0.25
CA PRO A 273 25.31 4.38 -0.11
C PRO A 273 25.45 4.34 -1.64
N GLY A 274 25.87 5.46 -2.23
CA GLY A 274 26.20 5.52 -3.65
C GLY A 274 27.59 4.94 -3.94
N ASP A 275 27.94 4.85 -5.23
CA ASP A 275 29.15 4.18 -5.74
C ASP A 275 30.49 4.72 -5.21
N LYS A 276 30.49 5.88 -4.54
CA LYS A 276 31.68 6.50 -3.94
C LYS A 276 32.04 5.93 -2.56
N ILE A 277 31.16 5.12 -1.98
CA ILE A 277 31.35 4.52 -0.65
C ILE A 277 31.71 3.06 -0.83
N HIS A 278 32.89 2.72 -0.33
CA HIS A 278 33.42 1.36 -0.22
C HIS A 278 33.96 1.16 1.20
N ASP A 279 34.36 -0.06 1.53
CA ASP A 279 34.95 -0.31 2.84
C ASP A 279 36.16 0.61 3.10
N GLY A 280 36.18 1.22 4.27
CA GLY A 280 37.22 2.16 4.70
C GLY A 280 37.11 3.58 4.13
N THR A 281 36.14 3.88 3.26
CA THR A 281 35.92 5.25 2.75
C THR A 281 35.77 6.22 3.90
N LYS A 282 36.54 7.32 3.89
CA LYS A 282 36.37 8.38 4.87
C LYS A 282 35.06 9.11 4.61
N VAL A 283 34.23 9.20 5.63
CA VAL A 283 32.91 9.82 5.56
C VAL A 283 32.79 10.91 6.60
N LYS A 284 31.91 11.88 6.34
CA LYS A 284 31.53 12.91 7.29
C LYS A 284 30.02 12.87 7.42
N ARG A 285 29.55 12.80 8.65
CA ARG A 285 28.12 12.87 8.97
C ARG A 285 27.56 14.23 8.60
N THR A 286 26.44 14.24 7.89
CA THR A 286 25.66 15.44 7.59
C THR A 286 24.40 15.51 8.44
N ASN A 287 23.74 14.37 8.69
CA ASN A 287 22.56 14.28 9.54
C ASN A 287 22.44 12.90 10.20
N VAL A 288 21.74 12.82 11.34
CA VAL A 288 21.36 11.54 11.98
C VAL A 288 19.84 11.44 12.01
N VAL A 289 19.31 10.45 11.30
CA VAL A 289 17.90 10.09 11.33
C VAL A 289 17.68 9.02 12.41
N ARG A 290 16.51 9.05 13.06
CA ARG A 290 16.04 8.06 14.04
C ARG A 290 14.74 7.44 13.56
#